data_AF-A0AAN6F4S3-F1
#
_entry.id   AF-A0AAN6F4S3-F1
#
_cell.length_a   1.000
_cell.length_b   1.000
_cell.length_c   1.000
_cell.angle_alpha   90.00
_cell.angle_beta   90.00
_cell.angle_gamma   90.00
#
_symmetry.space_group_name_H-M   'P 1'
#
loop_
_entity.id
_entity.type
_entity.pdbx_description
1 polymer ?
#
loop_
_entity_poly.entity_id
_entity_poly.type
_entity_poly.pdbx_seq_one_letter_code
_entity_poly.pdbx_strand_id
1 'polypeptide(L)'
;MGSTNESPAIRLHRLSFVIYEHPDLDAFKHFARDFGFEVASSTADETLFAGYGRDPFVYVARAAPVGAGKRFVGAGFAAEGKDDFEKACAVAGAETIDAARRQGGGLAVRILDPNGFEVQVCWGQREQPLPPRGISAETGRKGRPVINGTLDKARK
;
A
#
# COMPACT_ATOMS: atom_id res chain seq x y z
N MET A 1 -3.33 -19.62 36.47
CA MET A 1 -4.40 -19.34 35.50
C MET A 1 -4.15 -17.92 35.01
N GLY A 2 -3.53 -17.64 33.87
CA GLY A 2 -3.52 -18.33 32.58
C GLY A 2 -4.10 -17.34 31.57
N SER A 3 -3.24 -16.64 30.81
CA SER A 3 -3.59 -15.93 29.57
C SER A 3 -2.32 -15.30 28.96
N THR A 4 -1.36 -16.12 28.52
CA THR A 4 -0.50 -15.71 27.41
C THR A 4 -1.37 -15.77 26.17
N ASN A 5 -1.69 -14.60 25.60
CA ASN A 5 -2.46 -14.51 24.37
C ASN A 5 -1.55 -14.97 23.22
N GLU A 6 -1.40 -16.28 23.05
CA GLU A 6 -0.45 -16.94 22.16
C GLU A 6 -1.00 -17.06 20.73
N SER A 7 -1.68 -16.02 20.25
CA SER A 7 -1.91 -15.87 18.82
C SER A 7 -0.61 -15.36 18.21
N PRO A 8 0.07 -16.12 17.33
CA PRO A 8 1.36 -15.70 16.79
C PRO A 8 1.16 -14.38 16.02
N ALA A 9 1.75 -13.31 16.54
CA ALA A 9 1.63 -11.98 15.94
C ALA A 9 2.04 -12.01 14.46
N ILE A 10 1.20 -11.43 13.61
CA ILE A 10 1.49 -11.23 12.19
C ILE A 10 2.49 -10.08 12.09
N ARG A 11 3.68 -10.34 11.56
CA ARG A 11 4.68 -9.29 11.38
C ARG A 11 4.56 -8.62 10.02
N LEU A 12 4.55 -7.29 10.05
CA LEU A 12 4.46 -6.43 8.89
C LEU A 12 5.77 -5.65 8.75
N HIS A 13 6.35 -5.67 7.55
CA HIS A 13 7.63 -5.03 7.27
C HIS A 13 7.49 -3.53 7.01
N ARG A 14 6.45 -3.10 6.28
CA ARG A 14 6.19 -1.68 5.96
C ARG A 14 4.75 -1.42 5.55
N LEU A 15 4.35 -0.15 5.66
CA LEU A 15 3.23 0.40 4.91
C LEU A 15 3.60 0.45 3.42
N SER A 16 2.76 -0.11 2.55
CA SER A 16 2.96 -0.19 1.10
C SER A 16 2.09 0.82 0.36
N PHE A 17 0.80 0.90 0.70
CA PHE A 17 -0.14 1.83 0.05
C PHE A 17 -1.29 2.24 0.98
N VAL A 18 -1.98 3.30 0.60
CA VAL A 18 -3.24 3.73 1.22
C VAL A 18 -4.41 3.59 0.25
N ILE A 19 -5.61 3.43 0.79
CA ILE A 19 -6.85 3.22 0.03
C ILE A 19 -7.83 4.32 0.38
N TYR A 20 -8.27 5.06 -0.64
CA TYR A 20 -9.25 6.12 -0.49
C TYR A 20 -10.34 6.00 -1.55
N GLU A 21 -11.53 6.39 -1.15
CA GLU A 21 -12.64 6.62 -2.06
C GLU A 21 -12.72 8.09 -2.45
N HIS A 22 -13.02 8.33 -3.72
CA HIS A 22 -13.27 9.65 -4.27
C HIS A 22 -14.61 9.69 -5.01
N PRO A 23 -15.44 10.73 -4.78
CA PRO A 23 -16.71 10.88 -5.50
C PRO A 23 -16.52 11.17 -6.99
N ASP A 24 -15.41 11.81 -7.33
CA ASP A 24 -15.00 12.06 -8.71
C ASP A 24 -13.57 11.51 -8.88
N LEU A 25 -13.47 10.30 -9.45
CA LEU A 25 -12.20 9.65 -9.71
C LEU A 25 -11.40 10.38 -10.79
N ASP A 26 -12.05 11.00 -11.77
CA ASP A 26 -11.35 11.65 -12.87
C ASP A 26 -10.74 12.99 -12.43
N ALA A 27 -11.41 13.73 -11.54
CA ALA A 27 -10.82 14.87 -10.85
C ALA A 27 -9.60 14.43 -10.01
N PHE A 28 -9.70 13.31 -9.29
CA PHE A 28 -8.55 12.81 -8.53
C PHE A 28 -7.40 12.34 -9.43
N LYS A 29 -7.68 11.70 -10.57
CA LYS A 29 -6.64 11.31 -11.55
C LYS A 29 -5.89 12.53 -12.09
N HIS A 30 -6.59 13.63 -12.37
CA HIS A 30 -5.94 14.89 -12.77
C HIS A 30 -5.03 15.41 -11.68
N PHE A 31 -5.53 15.52 -10.44
CA PHE A 31 -4.71 15.91 -9.30
C PHE A 31 -3.50 14.98 -9.11
N ALA A 32 -3.70 13.66 -9.16
CA ALA A 32 -2.64 12.67 -8.97
C ALA A 32 -1.54 12.84 -10.01
N ARG A 33 -1.91 13.08 -11.28
CA ARG A 33 -0.96 13.36 -12.35
C ARG A 33 -0.18 14.65 -12.08
N ASP A 34 -0.86 15.74 -11.71
CA ASP A 34 -0.23 17.03 -11.43
C ASP A 34 0.68 16.98 -10.19
N PHE A 35 0.30 16.16 -9.20
CA PHE A 35 1.10 15.88 -8.01
C PHE A 35 2.37 15.07 -8.34
N GLY A 36 2.38 14.34 -9.46
CA GLY A 36 3.50 13.51 -9.90
C GLY A 36 3.35 12.03 -9.57
N PHE A 37 2.14 11.51 -9.37
CA PHE A 37 1.91 10.07 -9.38
C PHE A 37 1.84 9.52 -10.79
N GLU A 38 2.28 8.27 -10.95
CA GLU A 38 2.17 7.52 -12.19
C GLU A 38 1.03 6.51 -12.10
N VAL A 39 0.24 6.33 -13.16
CA VAL A 39 -0.82 5.32 -13.16
C VAL A 39 -0.19 3.94 -13.29
N ALA A 40 -0.35 3.13 -12.23
CA ALA A 40 0.16 1.76 -12.14
C ALA A 40 -0.75 0.77 -12.87
N SER A 41 -2.06 0.87 -12.60
CA SER A 41 -3.11 0.11 -13.26
C SER A 41 -4.45 0.82 -13.07
N SER A 42 -5.37 0.68 -14.01
CA SER A 42 -6.72 1.25 -13.88
C SER A 42 -7.78 0.25 -14.32
N THR A 43 -8.87 0.21 -13.58
CA THR A 43 -10.14 -0.43 -13.93
C THR A 43 -11.24 0.64 -13.94
N ALA A 44 -12.50 0.23 -14.12
CA ALA A 44 -13.64 1.14 -14.03
C ALA A 44 -13.82 1.71 -12.61
N ASP A 45 -13.57 0.89 -11.59
CA ASP A 45 -13.91 1.22 -10.19
C ASP A 45 -12.69 1.58 -9.33
N GLU A 46 -11.48 1.25 -9.79
CA GLU A 46 -10.24 1.41 -9.02
C GLU A 46 -9.09 1.88 -9.91
N THR A 47 -8.28 2.81 -9.43
CA THR A 47 -7.02 3.23 -10.06
C THR A 47 -5.89 3.15 -9.04
N LEU A 48 -4.83 2.44 -9.39
CA LEU A 48 -3.62 2.30 -8.59
C LEU A 48 -2.61 3.31 -9.11
N PHE A 49 -1.93 3.98 -8.19
CA PHE A 49 -0.93 4.99 -8.50
C PHE A 49 0.41 4.63 -7.87
N ALA A 50 1.46 4.65 -8.68
CA ALA A 50 2.84 4.51 -8.27
C ALA A 50 3.44 5.86 -7.91
N GLY A 51 4.31 5.81 -6.91
CA GLY A 51 5.29 6.86 -6.65
C GLY A 51 6.66 6.40 -7.14
N TYR A 52 7.69 7.12 -6.71
CA TYR A 52 9.05 6.89 -7.17
C TYR A 52 9.89 6.00 -6.23
N GLY A 53 9.21 5.26 -5.37
CA GLY A 53 9.80 4.33 -4.41
C GLY A 53 9.87 2.90 -4.95
N ARG A 54 10.19 1.96 -4.05
CA ARG A 54 10.26 0.53 -4.38
C ARG A 54 8.87 -0.12 -4.53
N ASP A 55 7.84 0.47 -3.94
CA ASP A 55 6.51 -0.11 -3.91
C ASP A 55 5.85 0.02 -5.29
N PRO A 56 5.20 -1.05 -5.79
CA PRO A 56 4.62 -1.03 -7.13
C PRO A 56 3.44 -0.07 -7.27
N PHE A 57 2.81 0.30 -6.17
CA PHE A 57 1.86 1.38 -6.07
C PHE A 57 1.81 1.83 -4.61
N VAL A 58 1.48 3.09 -4.38
CA VAL A 58 1.44 3.72 -3.05
C VAL A 58 0.07 4.29 -2.71
N TYR A 59 -0.82 4.42 -3.71
CA TYR A 59 -2.16 4.94 -3.54
C TYR A 59 -3.15 4.15 -4.37
N VAL A 60 -4.27 3.77 -3.75
CA VAL A 60 -5.40 3.11 -4.40
C VAL A 60 -6.60 4.04 -4.30
N ALA A 61 -7.06 4.54 -5.45
CA ALA A 61 -8.24 5.37 -5.55
C ALA A 61 -9.43 4.54 -6.02
N ARG A 62 -10.50 4.48 -5.23
CA ARG A 62 -11.75 3.81 -5.56
C ARG A 62 -12.87 4.81 -5.80
N ALA A 63 -13.85 4.44 -6.61
CA ALA A 63 -15.07 5.24 -6.73
C ALA A 63 -15.83 5.22 -5.41
N ALA A 64 -16.18 6.40 -4.89
CA ALA A 64 -17.08 6.48 -3.75
C ALA A 64 -18.51 6.10 -4.20
N PRO A 65 -19.33 5.52 -3.31
CA PRO A 65 -20.76 5.34 -3.58
C PRO A 65 -21.44 6.66 -3.97
N VAL A 66 -22.49 6.59 -4.79
CA VAL A 66 -23.23 7.78 -5.24
C VAL A 66 -23.73 8.59 -4.04
N GLY A 67 -23.38 9.87 -4.00
CA GLY A 67 -23.74 10.79 -2.91
C GLY A 67 -22.84 10.72 -1.67
N ALA A 68 -21.84 9.83 -1.64
CA ALA A 68 -20.85 9.78 -0.57
C ALA A 68 -19.69 10.77 -0.83
N GLY A 69 -19.07 11.24 0.26
CA GLY A 69 -17.87 12.08 0.18
C GLY A 69 -16.57 11.28 0.04
N LYS A 70 -15.45 11.98 0.04
CA LYS A 70 -14.12 11.36 0.13
C LYS A 70 -13.99 10.60 1.45
N ARG A 71 -13.44 9.39 1.42
CA ARG A 71 -13.32 8.54 2.61
C ARG A 71 -12.01 7.78 2.62
N PHE A 72 -11.37 7.72 3.79
CA PHE A 72 -10.28 6.79 4.04
C PHE A 72 -10.86 5.39 4.24
N VAL A 73 -10.47 4.46 3.37
CA VAL A 73 -10.95 3.07 3.42
C VAL A 73 -9.99 2.22 4.25
N GLY A 74 -8.69 2.43 4.10
CA GLY A 74 -7.70 1.63 4.78
C GLY A 74 -6.32 1.68 4.15
N ALA A 75 -5.49 0.67 4.45
CA ALA A 75 -4.10 0.64 4.05
C ALA A 75 -3.61 -0.78 3.73
N GLY A 76 -2.60 -0.85 2.88
CA GLY A 76 -1.90 -2.05 2.51
C GLY A 76 -0.51 -2.13 3.14
N PHE A 77 -0.15 -3.29 3.66
CA PHE A 77 1.12 -3.57 4.31
C PHE A 77 1.80 -4.76 3.66
N ALA A 78 3.12 -4.72 3.56
CA ALA A 78 3.87 -5.89 3.15
C ALA A 78 4.14 -6.79 4.37
N ALA A 79 3.79 -8.06 4.27
CA ALA A 79 4.19 -9.06 5.26
C ALA A 79 5.73 -9.16 5.34
N GLU A 80 6.26 -9.45 6.52
CA GLU A 80 7.70 -9.69 6.70
C GLU A 80 8.15 -10.96 5.97
N GLY A 81 7.33 -12.01 6.02
CA GLY A 81 7.55 -13.26 5.31
C GLY A 81 6.26 -13.92 4.83
N LYS A 82 6.43 -15.04 4.12
CA LYS A 82 5.30 -15.87 3.63
C LYS A 82 4.45 -16.40 4.79
N ASP A 83 5.08 -16.83 5.88
CA ASP A 83 4.39 -17.37 7.05
C ASP A 83 3.49 -16.32 7.71
N ASP A 84 3.92 -15.06 7.75
CA ASP A 84 3.09 -13.96 8.28
C ASP A 84 1.91 -13.64 7.36
N PHE A 85 2.08 -13.76 6.04
CA PHE A 85 0.98 -13.69 5.10
C PHE A 85 -0.01 -14.84 5.28
N GLU A 86 0.46 -16.07 5.48
CA GLU A 86 -0.40 -17.23 5.73
C GLU A 86 -1.19 -17.09 7.04
N LYS A 87 -0.56 -16.56 8.10
CA LYS A 87 -1.26 -16.19 9.34
C LYS A 87 -2.33 -15.12 9.09
N ALA A 88 -2.05 -14.12 8.26
CA ALA A 88 -3.04 -13.09 7.90
C ALA A 88 -4.24 -13.71 7.17
N CYS A 89 -4.01 -14.65 6.26
CA CYS A 89 -5.08 -15.41 5.59
C CYS A 89 -5.93 -16.25 6.55
N ALA A 90 -5.37 -16.68 7.69
CA ALA A 90 -6.09 -17.46 8.69
C ALA A 90 -6.94 -16.61 9.66
N VAL A 91 -6.88 -15.28 9.56
CA VAL A 91 -7.70 -14.39 10.39
C VAL A 91 -9.18 -14.56 10.02
N ALA A 92 -10.05 -14.59 11.02
CA ALA A 92 -11.49 -14.70 10.80
C ALA A 92 -12.00 -13.52 9.95
N GLY A 93 -12.73 -13.83 8.87
CA GLY A 93 -13.23 -12.83 7.92
C GLY A 93 -12.17 -12.31 6.94
N ALA A 94 -11.00 -12.92 6.88
CA ALA A 94 -10.00 -12.61 5.86
C ALA A 94 -10.48 -13.03 4.46
N GLU A 95 -10.30 -12.15 3.48
CA GLU A 95 -10.71 -12.36 2.09
C GLU A 95 -9.51 -12.23 1.16
N THR A 96 -9.18 -13.31 0.45
CA THR A 96 -8.07 -13.29 -0.53
C THR A 96 -8.41 -12.38 -1.70
N ILE A 97 -7.48 -11.50 -2.06
CA ILE A 97 -7.57 -10.63 -3.23
C ILE A 97 -6.73 -11.23 -4.36
N ASP A 98 -7.30 -11.32 -5.56
CA ASP A 98 -6.53 -11.60 -6.77
C ASP A 98 -5.66 -10.38 -7.12
N ALA A 99 -4.41 -10.43 -6.67
CA ALA A 99 -3.41 -9.42 -6.96
C ALA A 99 -2.62 -9.69 -8.25
N ALA A 100 -2.94 -10.74 -9.02
CA ALA A 100 -2.18 -11.11 -10.22
C ALA A 100 -2.20 -10.02 -11.30
N ARG A 101 -3.30 -9.26 -11.36
CA ARG A 101 -3.48 -8.13 -12.31
C ARG A 101 -2.95 -6.79 -11.78
N ARG A 102 -2.63 -6.70 -10.48
CA ARG A 102 -2.05 -5.48 -9.92
C ARG A 102 -0.59 -5.36 -10.35
N GLN A 103 -0.10 -4.14 -10.52
CA GLN A 103 1.32 -3.91 -10.77
C GLN A 103 2.14 -4.54 -9.63
N GLY A 104 3.22 -5.22 -9.98
CA GLY A 104 4.04 -5.99 -9.04
C GLY A 104 3.53 -7.41 -8.76
N GLY A 105 2.26 -7.73 -9.05
CA GLY A 105 1.66 -9.04 -8.80
C GLY A 105 1.66 -9.42 -7.32
N GLY A 106 1.91 -10.69 -7.04
CA GLY A 106 2.00 -11.24 -5.67
C GLY A 106 0.66 -11.75 -5.14
N LEU A 107 0.58 -11.90 -3.83
CA LEU A 107 -0.60 -12.30 -3.09
C LEU A 107 -1.06 -11.16 -2.20
N ALA A 108 -2.36 -11.04 -1.98
CA ALA A 108 -2.93 -10.08 -1.05
C ALA A 108 -4.14 -10.69 -0.33
N VAL A 109 -4.33 -10.30 0.93
CA VAL A 109 -5.51 -10.65 1.72
C VAL A 109 -6.06 -9.40 2.36
N ARG A 110 -7.38 -9.25 2.35
CA ARG A 110 -8.12 -8.18 3.03
C ARG A 110 -8.61 -8.66 4.38
N ILE A 111 -8.40 -7.86 5.41
CA ILE A 111 -8.95 -8.06 6.75
C ILE A 111 -9.59 -6.73 7.17
N LEU A 112 -10.73 -6.78 7.84
CA LEU A 112 -11.30 -5.58 8.47
C LEU A 112 -10.76 -5.47 9.91
N ASP A 113 -10.27 -4.29 10.26
CA ASP A 113 -9.93 -4.00 11.65
C ASP A 113 -11.21 -3.86 12.51
N PRO A 114 -11.10 -3.82 13.85
CA PRO A 114 -12.25 -3.64 14.73
C PRO A 114 -13.03 -2.32 14.52
N ASN A 115 -12.43 -1.34 13.84
CA ASN A 115 -13.06 -0.05 13.52
C ASN A 115 -13.67 -0.04 12.11
N GLY A 116 -13.57 -1.15 11.36
CA GLY A 116 -14.08 -1.28 10.00
C GLY A 116 -13.15 -0.77 8.90
N PHE A 117 -11.90 -0.43 9.21
CA PHE A 117 -10.90 -0.08 8.19
C PHE A 117 -10.32 -1.31 7.51
N GLU A 118 -10.06 -1.17 6.22
CA GLU A 118 -9.45 -2.22 5.41
C GLU A 118 -7.95 -2.33 5.67
N VAL A 119 -7.50 -3.49 6.15
CA VAL A 119 -6.10 -3.86 6.25
C VAL A 119 -5.81 -4.89 5.18
N GLN A 120 -5.10 -4.47 4.13
CA GLN A 120 -4.59 -5.42 3.14
C GLN A 120 -3.18 -5.86 3.54
N VAL A 121 -2.93 -7.16 3.62
CA VAL A 121 -1.59 -7.72 3.80
C VAL A 121 -1.14 -8.32 2.48
N CYS A 122 0.01 -7.90 1.97
CA CYS A 122 0.56 -8.32 0.69
C CYS A 122 1.87 -9.09 0.86
N TRP A 123 2.11 -10.06 -0.03
CA TRP A 123 3.36 -10.82 -0.07
C TRP A 123 3.78 -11.13 -1.51
N GLY A 124 5.10 -11.17 -1.75
CA GLY A 124 5.66 -11.53 -3.05
C GLY A 124 5.43 -10.51 -4.18
N GLN A 125 5.09 -9.26 -3.84
CA GLN A 125 5.02 -8.18 -4.82
C GLN A 125 6.43 -7.88 -5.37
N ARG A 126 6.57 -7.80 -6.68
CA ARG A 126 7.82 -7.34 -7.30
C ARG A 126 7.98 -5.84 -7.08
N GLU A 127 9.12 -5.45 -6.50
CA GLU A 127 9.49 -4.05 -6.31
C GLU A 127 9.75 -3.36 -7.66
N GLN A 128 9.42 -2.07 -7.72
CA GLN A 128 9.78 -1.23 -8.84
C GLN A 128 11.24 -0.77 -8.74
N PRO A 129 11.94 -0.63 -9.87
CA PRO A 129 13.27 -0.05 -9.88
C PRO A 129 13.18 1.42 -9.44
N LEU A 130 14.08 1.81 -8.55
CA LEU A 130 14.19 3.22 -8.16
C LEU A 130 14.64 4.06 -9.37
N PRO A 131 14.17 5.30 -9.51
CA PRO A 131 14.62 6.16 -10.59
C PRO A 131 16.14 6.38 -10.48
N PRO A 132 16.85 6.50 -11.61
CA PRO A 132 18.32 6.60 -11.61
C PRO A 132 18.84 7.88 -10.95
N ARG A 133 17.99 8.91 -10.81
CA ARG A 133 18.27 10.16 -10.09
C ARG A 133 17.04 10.59 -9.31
N GLY A 134 17.27 11.27 -8.20
CA GLY A 134 16.22 11.92 -7.41
C GLY A 134 15.50 12.97 -8.24
N ILE A 135 14.17 12.91 -8.22
CA ILE A 135 13.28 13.77 -9.01
C ILE A 135 13.17 15.17 -8.38
N SER A 136 13.45 15.26 -7.07
CA SER A 136 13.62 16.53 -6.37
C SER A 136 15.11 16.84 -6.15
N ALA A 137 15.48 18.11 -6.37
CA ALA A 137 16.80 18.65 -6.10
C ALA A 137 17.02 18.96 -4.60
N GLU A 138 16.64 18.04 -3.71
CA GLU A 138 16.88 18.23 -2.27
C GLU A 138 18.38 18.30 -1.99
N THR A 139 18.81 19.43 -1.43
CA THR A 139 20.20 19.84 -1.19
C THR A 139 21.00 18.89 -0.29
N GLY A 140 20.37 17.86 0.30
CA GLY A 140 21.02 16.89 1.19
C GLY A 140 21.34 15.51 0.60
N ARG A 141 20.76 15.12 -0.56
CA ARG A 141 20.84 13.72 -1.05
C ARG A 141 21.70 13.48 -2.30
N LYS A 142 22.42 14.51 -2.80
CA LYS A 142 23.27 14.43 -4.00
C LYS A 142 22.59 13.75 -5.21
N GLY A 143 21.30 14.02 -5.42
CA GLY A 143 20.54 13.44 -6.54
C GLY A 143 20.19 11.96 -6.38
N ARG A 144 20.20 11.39 -5.16
CA ARG A 144 19.61 10.06 -4.88
C ARG A 144 18.09 10.16 -4.72
N PRO A 145 17.32 9.13 -5.14
CA PRO A 145 15.88 9.07 -4.92
C PRO A 145 15.49 9.22 -3.44
N VAL A 146 14.43 9.98 -3.19
CA VAL A 146 13.82 10.05 -1.86
C VAL A 146 12.97 8.80 -1.70
N ILE A 147 13.51 7.81 -1.00
CA ILE A 147 12.72 6.67 -0.53
C ILE A 147 12.20 6.96 0.88
N ASN A 148 10.92 6.64 1.13
CA ASN A 148 10.37 6.52 2.48
C ASN A 148 10.96 5.25 3.10
N GLY A 149 12.19 5.36 3.58
CA GLY A 149 12.89 4.31 4.31
C GLY A 149 13.36 4.82 5.66
N THR A 150 13.46 3.93 6.63
CA THR A 150 14.13 4.22 7.89
C THR A 150 15.58 4.56 7.60
N LEU A 151 16.01 5.77 7.98
CA LEU A 151 17.42 6.12 7.97
C LEU A 151 18.08 5.40 9.16
N ASP A 152 19.02 4.50 8.88
CA ASP A 152 19.89 3.96 9.93
C ASP A 152 20.80 5.09 10.44
N LYS A 153 20.34 5.76 11.48
CA LYS A 153 21.11 6.76 12.18
C LYS A 153 22.00 6.04 13.19
N ALA A 154 23.26 5.84 12.84
CA ALA A 154 24.27 5.37 13.80
C ALA A 154 24.29 6.33 15.00
N ARG A 155 23.99 5.82 16.19
CA ARG A 155 24.23 6.57 17.43
C ARG A 155 25.73 6.69 17.62
N LYS A 156 26.23 7.92 17.68
CA LYS A 156 27.55 8.23 18.24
C LYS A 156 27.49 8.15 19.76
#